data_AF-K1SMF2-F1
#
_entry.id   AF-K1SMF2-F1
#
_cell.length_a   1.000
_cell.length_b   1.000
_cell.length_c   1.000
_cell.angle_alpha   90.00
_cell.angle_beta   90.00
_cell.angle_gamma   90.00
#
_symmetry.space_group_name_H-M   'P 1'
#
loop_
_entity.id
_entity.type
_entity.pdbx_description
1 polymer ?
#
loop_
_entity_poly.entity_id
_entity_poly.type
_entity_poly.pdbx_seq_one_letter_code
_entity_poly.pdbx_strand_id
1 'polypeptide(L)'
;EGFTCPEGRTKPWGTNHAVMMGADVIKEPFAVINCDDFYGRDSFQVMGKFLAALPEGSKNVYSMVGFRIGNTLSESGTVSRGLCGTDANNLLTSVVERTKIQRMDGEVKYIDDNGEWTATPETTPVSMNFWGFTPDYFAYSAEFFKSFLSDPKNMENLKSEFFIPLMVDKL
;
A
#
# COMPACT_ATOMS: atom_id res chain seq x y z
N GLU A 1 15.80 -17.04 2.21
CA GLU A 1 17.17 -17.60 2.14
C GLU A 1 17.67 -17.53 0.71
N GLY A 2 19.00 -17.51 0.50
CA GLY A 2 19.60 -17.54 -0.84
C GLY A 2 19.80 -16.20 -1.54
N PHE A 3 19.60 -15.07 -0.85
CA PHE A 3 19.85 -13.73 -1.40
C PHE A 3 20.85 -12.98 -0.53
N THR A 4 21.72 -12.19 -1.18
CA THR A 4 22.66 -11.28 -0.53
C THR A 4 22.33 -9.85 -0.95
N CYS A 5 22.39 -8.90 -0.02
CA CYS A 5 22.19 -7.49 -0.36
C CYS A 5 23.22 -7.04 -1.41
N PRO A 6 22.80 -6.40 -2.53
CA PRO A 6 23.73 -5.88 -3.52
C PRO A 6 24.73 -4.89 -2.90
N GLU A 7 25.98 -4.96 -3.35
CA GLU A 7 27.00 -3.99 -2.95
C GLU A 7 26.55 -2.57 -3.32
N GLY A 8 26.76 -1.61 -2.42
CA GLY A 8 26.40 -0.20 -2.62
C GLY A 8 24.92 0.13 -2.41
N ARG A 9 24.05 -0.86 -2.14
CA ARG A 9 22.66 -0.57 -1.77
C ARG A 9 22.59 0.05 -0.37
N THR A 10 22.13 1.29 -0.29
CA THR A 10 21.88 2.00 0.97
C THR A 10 20.40 2.30 1.21
N LYS A 11 19.58 2.27 0.15
CA LYS A 11 18.14 2.51 0.26
C LYS A 11 17.44 1.27 0.84
N PRO A 12 16.55 1.44 1.85
CA PRO A 12 15.74 0.35 2.38
C PRO A 12 14.94 -0.38 1.29
N TRP A 13 14.54 -1.63 1.56
CA TRP A 13 13.79 -2.44 0.61
C TRP A 13 12.33 -2.04 0.43
N GLY A 14 11.80 -1.10 1.21
CA GLY A 14 10.44 -0.57 1.05
C GLY A 14 9.48 -0.98 2.17
N THR A 15 8.24 -0.51 2.06
CA THR A 15 7.23 -0.58 3.13
C THR A 15 6.78 -2.01 3.44
N ASN A 16 6.64 -2.89 2.45
CA ASN A 16 6.22 -4.26 2.73
C ASN A 16 7.33 -5.08 3.38
N HIS A 17 8.60 -4.82 3.02
CA HIS A 17 9.73 -5.40 3.72
C HIS A 17 9.77 -4.98 5.20
N ALA A 18 9.41 -3.73 5.52
CA ALA A 18 9.29 -3.29 6.91
C ALA A 18 8.18 -4.03 7.66
N VAL A 19 7.02 -4.23 7.04
CA VAL A 19 5.91 -5.03 7.61
C VAL A 19 6.35 -6.46 7.92
N MET A 20 7.09 -7.10 7.01
CA MET A 20 7.58 -8.48 7.20
C MET A 20 8.42 -8.66 8.47
N MET A 21 9.06 -7.61 8.99
CA MET A 21 9.85 -7.69 10.23
C MET A 21 8.97 -7.95 11.47
N GLY A 22 7.66 -7.75 11.38
CA GLY A 22 6.70 -8.06 12.44
C GLY A 22 6.27 -9.53 12.50
N ALA A 23 6.66 -10.37 11.53
CA ALA A 23 6.12 -11.73 11.37
C ALA A 23 6.31 -12.63 12.61
N ASP A 24 7.41 -12.44 13.35
CA ASP A 24 7.72 -13.26 14.52
C ASP A 24 6.94 -12.84 15.78
N VAL A 25 6.46 -11.60 15.85
CA VAL A 25 5.81 -11.04 17.05
C VAL A 25 4.31 -10.78 16.89
N ILE A 26 3.81 -10.60 15.67
CA ILE A 26 2.39 -10.38 15.39
C ILE A 26 1.73 -11.71 15.02
N LYS A 27 0.85 -12.22 15.88
CA LYS A 27 0.17 -13.53 15.70
C LYS A 27 -1.35 -13.43 15.57
N GLU A 28 -1.87 -12.21 15.52
CA GLU A 28 -3.30 -11.89 15.47
C GLU A 28 -3.58 -10.88 14.33
N PRO A 29 -4.86 -10.67 13.94
CA PRO A 29 -5.20 -9.62 12.98
C PRO A 29 -4.65 -8.25 13.41
N PHE A 30 -4.06 -7.53 12.47
CA PHE A 30 -3.28 -6.32 12.76
C PHE A 30 -3.53 -5.23 11.73
N ALA A 31 -3.30 -3.98 12.16
CA ALA A 31 -3.33 -2.83 11.28
C ALA A 31 -1.91 -2.34 10.97
N VAL A 32 -1.70 -1.84 9.76
CA VAL A 32 -0.50 -1.13 9.32
C VAL A 32 -0.89 0.32 9.01
N ILE A 33 -0.14 1.27 9.55
CA ILE A 33 -0.33 2.71 9.36
C ILE A 33 1.02 3.41 9.24
N ASN A 34 1.06 4.59 8.62
CA ASN A 34 2.24 5.45 8.66
C ASN A 34 2.43 6.06 10.06
N CYS A 35 3.66 6.42 10.39
CA CYS A 35 4.01 6.98 11.70
C CYS A 35 3.77 8.50 11.81
N ASP A 36 3.58 9.19 10.68
CA ASP A 36 3.51 10.65 10.57
C ASP A 36 2.22 11.18 9.93
N ASP A 37 1.26 10.30 9.60
CA ASP A 37 -0.05 10.67 9.08
C ASP A 37 -1.13 10.75 10.16
N PHE A 38 -2.03 11.73 10.04
CA PHE A 38 -3.23 11.85 10.86
C PHE A 38 -4.45 11.26 10.15
N TYR A 39 -4.94 10.11 10.61
CA TYR A 39 -6.05 9.38 9.98
C TYR A 39 -7.44 9.74 10.50
N GLY A 40 -7.54 10.48 11.60
CA GLY A 40 -8.81 10.75 12.28
C GLY A 40 -9.39 9.54 13.03
N ARG A 41 -10.17 9.81 14.08
CA ARG A 41 -10.67 8.80 15.02
C ARG A 41 -11.49 7.69 14.35
N ASP A 42 -12.36 8.06 13.43
CA ASP A 42 -13.31 7.12 12.79
C ASP A 42 -12.57 6.04 12.01
N SER A 43 -11.45 6.38 11.36
CA SER A 43 -10.58 5.42 10.64
C SER A 43 -10.08 4.30 11.55
N PHE A 44 -9.65 4.64 12.77
CA PHE A 44 -9.23 3.65 13.77
C PHE A 44 -10.42 2.83 14.29
N GLN A 45 -11.58 3.45 14.47
CA GLN A 45 -12.77 2.75 14.94
C GLN A 45 -13.28 1.73 13.93
N VAL A 46 -13.35 2.08 12.65
CA VAL A 46 -13.82 1.16 11.61
C VAL A 46 -12.84 0.00 11.40
N MET A 47 -11.53 0.30 11.37
CA MET A 47 -10.50 -0.75 11.24
C MET A 47 -10.48 -1.68 12.46
N GLY A 48 -10.47 -1.11 13.67
CA GLY A 48 -10.49 -1.88 14.90
C GLY A 48 -11.73 -2.77 15.01
N LYS A 49 -12.92 -2.25 14.65
CA LYS A 49 -14.15 -3.04 14.61
C LYS A 49 -14.07 -4.19 13.60
N PHE A 50 -13.54 -3.94 12.41
CA PHE A 50 -13.38 -4.97 11.38
C PHE A 50 -12.45 -6.09 11.86
N LEU A 51 -11.23 -5.75 12.29
CA LEU A 51 -10.22 -6.72 12.71
C LEU A 51 -10.68 -7.53 13.94
N ALA A 52 -11.32 -6.89 14.92
CA ALA A 52 -11.82 -7.56 16.12
C ALA A 52 -13.02 -8.48 15.86
N ALA A 53 -13.74 -8.29 14.74
CA ALA A 53 -14.87 -9.12 14.35
C ALA A 53 -14.46 -10.34 13.51
N LEU A 54 -13.19 -10.46 13.11
CA LEU A 54 -12.71 -11.60 12.34
C LEU A 54 -12.77 -12.89 13.19
N PRO A 55 -13.34 -13.99 12.67
CA PRO A 55 -13.26 -15.28 13.32
C PRO A 55 -11.80 -15.70 13.58
N GLU A 56 -11.57 -16.45 14.65
CA GLU A 56 -10.27 -17.03 14.94
C GLU A 56 -9.79 -17.89 13.76
N GLY A 57 -8.52 -17.70 13.37
CA GLY A 57 -7.93 -18.41 12.22
C GLY A 57 -8.37 -17.90 10.84
N SER A 58 -9.03 -16.73 10.75
CA SER A 58 -9.32 -16.07 9.47
C SER A 58 -8.04 -15.91 8.63
N LYS A 59 -8.18 -16.17 7.32
CA LYS A 59 -7.12 -16.06 6.32
C LYS A 59 -7.67 -15.40 5.07
N ASN A 60 -6.85 -14.66 4.35
CA ASN A 60 -7.24 -13.97 3.11
C ASN A 60 -8.44 -13.03 3.28
N VAL A 61 -8.62 -12.48 4.49
CA VAL A 61 -9.65 -11.47 4.77
C VAL A 61 -8.95 -10.21 5.22
N TYR A 62 -8.80 -9.28 4.28
CA TYR A 62 -8.05 -8.04 4.47
C TYR A 62 -8.95 -6.83 4.29
N SER A 63 -8.46 -5.67 4.71
CA SER A 63 -9.18 -4.41 4.55
C SER A 63 -8.21 -3.24 4.38
N MET A 64 -8.75 -2.13 3.90
CA MET A 64 -8.08 -0.83 3.94
C MET A 64 -9.08 0.27 4.28
N VAL A 65 -8.59 1.34 4.91
CA VAL A 65 -9.37 2.57 5.03
C VAL A 65 -9.11 3.42 3.79
N GLY A 66 -10.12 3.54 2.93
CA GLY A 66 -10.07 4.38 1.73
C GLY A 66 -10.36 5.85 2.06
N PHE A 67 -9.55 6.74 1.48
CA PHE A 67 -9.73 8.19 1.55
C PHE A 67 -10.10 8.73 0.18
N ARG A 68 -10.76 9.89 0.12
CA ARG A 68 -11.05 10.55 -1.17
C ARG A 68 -9.84 11.33 -1.62
N ILE A 69 -9.38 11.12 -2.85
CA ILE A 69 -8.17 11.75 -3.37
C ILE A 69 -8.22 13.28 -3.24
N GLY A 70 -9.38 13.90 -3.51
CA GLY A 70 -9.55 15.35 -3.43
C GLY A 70 -9.26 15.97 -2.05
N ASN A 71 -9.37 15.18 -0.98
CA ASN A 71 -9.12 15.59 0.41
C ASN A 71 -7.68 15.32 0.87
N THR A 72 -6.84 14.73 0.03
CA THR A 72 -5.49 14.28 0.41
C THR A 72 -4.38 14.98 -0.39
N LEU A 73 -4.72 16.06 -1.07
CA LEU A 73 -3.78 16.85 -1.88
C LEU A 73 -3.09 17.92 -1.03
N SER A 74 -1.97 18.44 -1.54
CA SER A 74 -1.25 19.57 -0.98
C SER A 74 -1.24 20.72 -1.98
N GLU A 75 -1.37 21.95 -1.50
CA GLU A 75 -1.16 23.17 -2.31
C GLU A 75 0.33 23.44 -2.55
N SER A 76 1.22 22.81 -1.78
CA SER A 76 2.67 23.03 -1.85
C SER A 76 3.40 22.12 -2.85
N GLY A 77 2.70 21.21 -3.53
CA GLY A 77 3.29 20.33 -4.53
C GLY A 77 2.54 19.02 -4.74
N THR A 78 3.17 18.11 -5.48
CA THR A 78 2.60 16.79 -5.77
C THR A 78 2.67 15.86 -4.57
N VAL A 79 1.68 14.98 -4.44
CA VAL A 79 1.64 13.91 -3.44
C VAL A 79 1.73 12.53 -4.08
N SER A 80 2.12 11.53 -3.27
CA SER A 80 2.09 10.11 -3.64
C SER A 80 0.90 9.40 -2.97
N ARG A 81 0.09 8.66 -3.73
CA ARG A 81 -1.05 7.88 -3.21
C ARG A 81 -1.24 6.59 -4.01
N GLY A 82 -1.74 5.55 -3.36
CA GLY A 82 -2.24 4.36 -4.05
C GLY A 82 -3.64 4.64 -4.61
N LEU A 83 -3.78 4.83 -5.93
CA LEU A 83 -5.07 5.01 -6.59
C LEU A 83 -5.82 3.68 -6.61
N CYS A 84 -7.05 3.65 -6.10
CA CYS A 84 -7.80 2.41 -5.91
C CYS A 84 -8.94 2.26 -6.91
N GLY A 85 -9.08 1.07 -7.47
CA GLY A 85 -10.30 0.60 -8.10
C GLY A 85 -11.14 -0.22 -7.12
N THR A 86 -12.47 -0.06 -7.14
CA THR A 86 -13.38 -0.87 -6.33
C THR A 86 -14.55 -1.40 -7.16
N ASP A 87 -15.08 -2.56 -6.78
CA ASP A 87 -16.32 -3.09 -7.34
C ASP A 87 -17.57 -2.50 -6.67
N ALA A 88 -18.75 -2.97 -7.08
CA ALA A 88 -20.04 -2.54 -6.53
C ALA A 88 -20.26 -2.92 -5.05
N ASN A 89 -19.46 -3.86 -4.52
CA ASN A 89 -19.49 -4.29 -3.12
C ASN A 89 -18.45 -3.54 -2.26
N ASN A 90 -17.75 -2.56 -2.82
CA ASN A 90 -16.61 -1.86 -2.21
C ASN A 90 -15.41 -2.78 -1.92
N LEU A 91 -15.27 -3.87 -2.66
CA LEU A 91 -14.05 -4.68 -2.64
C LEU A 91 -13.00 -4.04 -3.55
N LEU A 92 -11.76 -4.00 -3.06
CA LEU A 92 -10.63 -3.47 -3.82
C LEU A 92 -10.35 -4.39 -5.01
N THR A 93 -10.34 -3.84 -6.22
CA THR A 93 -10.03 -4.57 -7.46
C THR A 93 -8.66 -4.23 -8.02
N SER A 94 -8.09 -3.08 -7.64
CA SER A 94 -6.72 -2.69 -7.98
C SER A 94 -6.21 -1.60 -7.05
N VAL A 95 -4.89 -1.55 -6.86
CA VAL A 95 -4.23 -0.42 -6.18
C VAL A 95 -2.91 -0.09 -6.88
N VAL A 96 -2.81 1.11 -7.45
CA VAL A 96 -1.63 1.54 -8.19
C VAL A 96 -1.00 2.76 -7.53
N GLU A 97 0.24 2.63 -7.09
CA GLU A 97 1.00 3.74 -6.50
C GLU A 97 1.29 4.81 -7.56
N ARG A 98 0.77 6.03 -7.36
CA ARG A 98 1.01 7.19 -8.21
C ARG A 98 1.80 8.21 -7.42
N THR A 99 3.00 8.54 -7.87
CA THR A 99 3.95 9.40 -7.14
C THR A 99 3.81 10.90 -7.42
N LYS A 100 3.01 11.25 -8.43
CA LYS A 100 2.78 12.64 -8.85
C LYS A 100 1.30 12.88 -9.06
N ILE A 101 0.62 13.25 -7.98
CA ILE A 101 -0.79 13.66 -7.99
C ILE A 101 -0.88 15.11 -7.53
N GLN A 102 -1.66 15.93 -8.22
CA GLN A 102 -1.94 17.32 -7.82
C GLN A 102 -3.26 17.83 -8.41
N ARG A 103 -3.73 18.97 -7.91
CA ARG A 103 -4.87 19.68 -8.49
C ARG A 103 -4.37 20.64 -9.57
N MET A 104 -4.88 20.51 -10.79
CA MET A 104 -4.55 21.35 -11.95
C MET A 104 -5.85 21.81 -12.61
N ASP A 105 -6.02 23.13 -12.76
CA ASP A 105 -7.20 23.72 -13.42
C ASP A 105 -8.54 23.26 -12.83
N GLY A 106 -8.58 23.03 -11.52
CA GLY A 106 -9.77 22.56 -10.80
C GLY A 106 -9.97 21.04 -10.81
N GLU A 107 -9.16 20.27 -11.53
CA GLU A 107 -9.25 18.81 -11.60
C GLU A 107 -8.11 18.14 -10.85
N VAL A 108 -8.36 16.96 -10.29
CA VAL A 108 -7.29 16.13 -9.72
C VAL A 108 -6.65 15.32 -10.83
N LYS A 109 -5.34 15.51 -11.04
CA LYS A 109 -4.59 14.82 -12.10
C LYS A 109 -3.42 14.04 -11.52
N TYR A 110 -3.08 12.94 -12.18
CA TYR A 110 -1.91 12.12 -11.88
C TYR A 110 -1.13 11.81 -13.15
N ILE A 111 0.15 11.46 -13.02
CA ILE A 111 0.92 10.93 -14.15
C ILE A 111 0.64 9.44 -14.31
N ASP A 112 0.08 9.06 -15.45
CA ASP A 112 -0.21 7.68 -15.79
C ASP A 112 1.03 6.89 -16.25
N ASP A 113 0.82 5.65 -16.68
CA ASP A 113 1.91 4.74 -17.08
C ASP A 113 2.61 5.17 -18.39
N ASN A 114 2.01 6.07 -19.17
CA ASN A 114 2.59 6.65 -20.37
C ASN A 114 3.34 7.96 -20.08
N GLY A 115 3.29 8.44 -18.84
CA GLY A 115 3.88 9.72 -18.47
C GLY A 115 2.96 10.92 -18.74
N GLU A 116 1.67 10.69 -18.99
CA GLU A 116 0.71 11.75 -19.33
C GLU A 116 -0.12 12.17 -18.11
N TRP A 117 -0.49 13.45 -18.06
CA TRP A 117 -1.39 13.96 -17.02
C TRP A 117 -2.83 13.53 -17.30
N THR A 118 -3.33 12.63 -16.46
CA THR A 118 -4.66 12.05 -16.57
C THR A 118 -5.53 12.49 -15.39
N ALA A 119 -6.76 12.92 -15.69
CA ALA A 119 -7.71 13.37 -14.68
C ALA A 119 -8.42 12.20 -13.99
N THR A 120 -8.77 12.38 -12.72
CA THR A 120 -9.57 11.43 -11.94
C THR A 120 -10.60 12.18 -11.09
N PRO A 121 -11.79 11.61 -10.84
CA PRO A 121 -12.77 12.22 -9.94
C PRO A 121 -12.19 12.52 -8.55
N GLU A 122 -12.62 13.62 -7.92
CA GLU A 122 -12.17 13.95 -6.55
C GLU A 122 -12.60 12.90 -5.51
N THR A 123 -13.66 12.17 -5.82
CA THR A 123 -14.21 11.09 -5.01
C THR A 123 -13.48 9.76 -5.18
N THR A 124 -12.52 9.67 -6.11
CA THR A 124 -11.77 8.44 -6.35
C THR A 124 -11.10 7.98 -5.05
N PRO A 125 -11.31 6.72 -4.63
CA PRO A 125 -10.67 6.18 -3.44
C PRO A 125 -9.15 6.09 -3.63
N VAL A 126 -8.42 6.42 -2.56
CA VAL A 126 -6.98 6.25 -2.46
C VAL A 126 -6.61 5.56 -1.16
N SER A 127 -5.52 4.79 -1.20
CA SER A 127 -4.82 4.30 -0.03
C SER A 127 -3.88 5.37 0.52
N MET A 128 -4.02 5.62 1.83
CA MET A 128 -3.10 6.39 2.66
C MET A 128 -2.24 5.46 3.54
N ASN A 129 -2.03 4.22 3.10
CA ASN A 129 -1.30 3.19 3.82
C ASN A 129 -1.93 2.77 5.17
N PHE A 130 -3.26 2.84 5.29
CA PHE A 130 -4.01 2.31 6.43
C PHE A 130 -4.63 0.96 6.05
N TRP A 131 -3.92 -0.12 6.37
CA TRP A 131 -4.28 -1.49 6.01
C TRP A 131 -4.64 -2.32 7.23
N GLY A 132 -5.47 -3.35 7.02
CA GLY A 132 -5.80 -4.37 8.01
C GLY A 132 -5.56 -5.75 7.42
N PHE A 133 -4.74 -6.55 8.09
CA PHE A 133 -4.31 -7.86 7.62
C PHE A 133 -4.50 -8.97 8.66
N THR A 134 -4.57 -10.21 8.19
CA THR A 134 -4.40 -11.41 9.01
C THR A 134 -2.96 -11.95 8.86
N PRO A 135 -2.42 -12.71 9.85
CA PRO A 135 -1.00 -13.10 9.86
C PRO A 135 -0.51 -13.90 8.64
N ASP A 136 -1.40 -14.57 7.90
CA ASP A 136 -1.05 -15.25 6.65
C ASP A 136 -0.48 -14.29 5.58
N TYR A 137 -0.76 -12.98 5.67
CA TYR A 137 -0.13 -11.95 4.85
C TYR A 137 1.41 -11.99 4.89
N PHE A 138 2.00 -12.36 6.02
CA PHE A 138 3.45 -12.49 6.14
C PHE A 138 4.02 -13.61 5.27
N ALA A 139 3.31 -14.74 5.17
CA ALA A 139 3.73 -15.87 4.33
C ALA A 139 3.67 -15.47 2.84
N TYR A 140 2.58 -14.83 2.41
CA TYR A 140 2.47 -14.31 1.05
C TYR A 140 3.56 -13.28 0.74
N SER A 141 3.80 -12.35 1.67
CA SER A 141 4.86 -11.34 1.53
C SER A 141 6.25 -11.95 1.44
N ALA A 142 6.55 -12.98 2.23
CA ALA A 142 7.84 -13.66 2.18
C ALA A 142 8.07 -14.40 0.86
N GLU A 143 7.04 -15.10 0.34
CA GLU A 143 7.13 -15.76 -0.97
C GLU A 143 7.29 -14.74 -2.10
N PHE A 144 6.48 -13.69 -2.11
CA PHE A 144 6.54 -12.69 -3.17
C PHE A 144 7.81 -11.83 -3.09
N PHE A 145 8.37 -11.61 -1.90
CA PHE A 145 9.66 -10.93 -1.76
C PHE A 145 10.81 -11.75 -2.38
N LYS A 146 10.77 -13.09 -2.30
CA LYS A 146 11.73 -13.92 -3.05
C LYS A 146 11.58 -13.71 -4.55
N SER A 147 10.35 -13.65 -5.07
CA SER A 147 10.12 -13.34 -6.49
C SER A 147 10.62 -11.95 -6.87
N PHE A 148 10.40 -10.95 -6.01
CA PHE A 148 10.89 -9.59 -6.20
C PHE A 148 12.43 -9.54 -6.28
N LEU A 149 13.13 -10.22 -5.36
CA LEU A 149 14.60 -10.28 -5.33
C LEU A 149 15.18 -11.17 -6.44
N SER A 150 14.43 -12.14 -6.96
CA SER A 150 14.86 -12.98 -8.09
C SER A 150 14.85 -12.25 -9.43
N ASP A 151 14.15 -11.12 -9.55
CA ASP A 151 14.17 -10.30 -10.76
C ASP A 151 15.49 -9.50 -10.83
N PRO A 152 16.36 -9.75 -11.84
CA PRO A 152 17.61 -9.02 -12.00
C PRO A 152 17.42 -7.51 -12.04
N LYS A 153 16.31 -7.01 -12.61
CA LYS A 153 16.02 -5.58 -12.69
C LYS A 153 15.88 -4.94 -11.30
N ASN A 154 15.32 -5.67 -10.35
CA ASN A 154 15.16 -5.19 -8.97
C ASN A 154 16.47 -5.25 -8.19
N MET A 155 17.32 -6.24 -8.47
CA MET A 155 18.63 -6.38 -7.80
C MET A 155 19.68 -5.40 -8.35
N GLU A 156 19.67 -5.13 -9.67
CA GLU A 156 20.55 -4.15 -10.32
C GLU A 156 20.13 -2.71 -9.98
N ASN A 157 18.83 -2.45 -9.88
CA ASN A 157 18.33 -1.15 -9.47
C ASN A 157 18.43 -0.99 -7.94
N LEU A 158 19.50 -0.36 -7.47
CA LEU A 158 19.75 -0.07 -6.04
C LEU A 158 18.66 0.79 -5.37
N LYS A 159 17.70 1.34 -6.13
CA LYS A 159 16.56 2.12 -5.66
C LYS A 159 15.21 1.40 -5.77
N SER A 160 15.18 0.16 -6.25
CA SER A 160 13.96 -0.66 -6.33
C SER A 160 13.30 -0.80 -4.95
N GLU A 161 11.98 -0.82 -4.86
CA GLU A 161 11.28 -0.89 -3.57
C GLU A 161 10.11 -1.87 -3.63
N PHE A 162 9.94 -2.59 -2.53
CA PHE A 162 8.90 -3.57 -2.28
C PHE A 162 7.80 -2.94 -1.43
N PHE A 163 6.76 -2.44 -2.11
CA PHE A 163 5.66 -1.69 -1.50
C PHE A 163 4.47 -2.57 -1.11
N ILE A 164 3.72 -2.17 -0.08
CA ILE A 164 2.48 -2.85 0.35
C ILE A 164 1.47 -2.94 -0.80
N PRO A 165 1.15 -1.85 -1.54
CA PRO A 165 0.29 -1.93 -2.73
C PRO A 165 0.71 -2.99 -3.75
N LEU A 166 2.01 -3.14 -4.01
CA LEU A 166 2.51 -4.13 -4.97
C LEU A 166 2.20 -5.57 -4.53
N MET A 167 2.27 -5.84 -3.22
CA MET A 167 1.90 -7.14 -2.67
C MET A 167 0.38 -7.34 -2.67
N VAL A 168 -0.38 -6.31 -2.28
CA VAL A 168 -1.85 -6.39 -2.25
C VAL A 168 -2.45 -6.62 -3.63
N ASP A 169 -1.92 -5.97 -4.67
CA ASP A 169 -2.37 -6.14 -6.06
C ASP A 169 -2.10 -7.55 -6.63
N LYS A 170 -1.30 -8.37 -5.93
CA LYS A 170 -1.02 -9.78 -6.30
C LYS A 170 -1.92 -10.80 -5.60
N LEU A 171 -2.70 -10.38 -4.61
CA LEU A 171 -3.61 -11.23 -3.84
C LEU A 171 -4.99 -11.27 -4.51
#